data_AF-A0A644XH32-F1
#
_entry.id   AF-A0A644XH32-F1
#
_cell.length_a   1.000
_cell.length_b   1.000
_cell.length_c   1.000
_cell.angle_alpha   90.00
_cell.angle_beta   90.00
_cell.angle_gamma   90.00
#
_symmetry.space_group_name_H-M   'P 1'
#
loop_
_entity.id
_entity.type
_entity.pdbx_description
1 polymer ?
#
loop_
_entity_poly.entity_id
_entity_poly.type
_entity_poly.pdbx_seq_one_letter_code
_entity_poly.pdbx_strand_id
1 'polypeptide(L)'
;METLLTGSILRNTMYYNKEGGEKMTISLRLNDADSILFKKYAEMNGITISELVRQSVLERIEDEYDLKAYEKAMSAYKANPATYSLDEAERELGLQ
;
A
#
# COMPACT_ATOMS: atom_id res chain seq x y z
N MET A 1 -3.32 -54.33 -6.65
CA MET A 1 -2.41 -53.38 -5.97
C MET A 1 -3.06 -52.02 -6.06
N GLU A 2 -3.59 -51.55 -4.94
CA GLU A 2 -4.14 -50.20 -4.79
C GLU A 2 -3.01 -49.18 -4.77
N THR A 3 -3.16 -48.11 -5.55
CA THR A 3 -2.47 -46.85 -5.30
C THR A 3 -3.54 -45.78 -5.17
N LEU A 4 -3.87 -45.45 -3.92
CA LEU A 4 -4.73 -44.33 -3.56
C LEU A 4 -3.96 -43.03 -3.81
N LEU A 5 -4.31 -42.31 -4.88
CA LEU A 5 -3.92 -40.91 -5.05
C LEU A 5 -5.00 -40.05 -4.37
N THR A 6 -4.81 -39.76 -3.09
CA THR A 6 -5.60 -38.76 -2.37
C THR A 6 -5.07 -37.37 -2.74
N GLY A 7 -5.85 -36.60 -3.51
CA GLY A 7 -5.54 -35.21 -3.76
C GLY A 7 -6.48 -34.53 -4.75
N SER A 8 -7.44 -33.77 -4.25
CA SER A 8 -8.03 -32.67 -5.02
C SER A 8 -8.34 -31.49 -4.11
N ILE A 9 -7.51 -30.45 -4.22
CA ILE A 9 -7.74 -29.13 -3.62
C ILE A 9 -8.84 -28.47 -4.45
N LEU A 10 -10.06 -28.39 -3.92
CA LEU A 10 -11.12 -27.54 -4.46
C LEU A 10 -10.93 -26.11 -3.92
N ARG A 11 -10.13 -25.29 -4.60
CA ARG A 11 -10.18 -23.83 -4.44
C ARG A 11 -10.86 -23.23 -5.65
N ASN A 12 -12.16 -22.98 -5.55
CA ASN A 12 -12.85 -22.17 -6.55
C ASN A 12 -12.97 -20.74 -6.01
N THR A 13 -12.09 -19.85 -6.49
CA THR A 13 -12.20 -18.40 -6.27
C THR A 13 -12.72 -17.78 -7.56
N MET A 14 -13.98 -17.39 -7.57
CA MET A 14 -14.57 -16.61 -8.66
C MET A 14 -14.06 -15.17 -8.58
N TYR A 15 -13.47 -14.67 -9.67
CA TYR A 15 -13.02 -13.29 -9.80
C TYR A 15 -14.05 -12.50 -10.61
N TYR A 16 -14.52 -11.37 -10.08
CA TYR A 16 -15.33 -10.41 -10.84
C TYR A 16 -14.42 -9.39 -11.52
N ASN A 17 -14.62 -9.19 -12.82
CA ASN A 17 -13.77 -8.36 -13.67
C ASN A 17 -14.26 -6.90 -13.72
N LYS A 18 -13.30 -5.96 -13.64
CA LYS A 18 -13.42 -4.64 -14.26
C LYS A 18 -12.53 -4.68 -15.50
N GLU A 19 -13.11 -4.46 -16.68
CA GLU A 19 -12.37 -4.55 -17.94
C GLU A 19 -11.19 -3.56 -17.96
N GLY A 20 -9.98 -4.06 -18.22
CA GLY A 20 -8.79 -3.26 -18.55
C GLY A 20 -7.68 -3.13 -17.50
N GLY A 21 -7.81 -3.69 -16.29
CA GLY A 21 -6.74 -3.65 -15.27
C GLY A 21 -5.84 -4.90 -15.29
N GLU A 22 -4.52 -4.73 -15.28
CA GLU A 22 -3.58 -5.85 -15.07
C GLU A 22 -3.80 -6.48 -13.70
N LYS A 23 -3.99 -7.80 -13.68
CA LYS A 23 -4.25 -8.56 -12.44
C LYS A 23 -2.94 -9.11 -11.88
N MET A 24 -2.45 -8.50 -10.82
CA MET A 24 -1.32 -9.02 -10.05
C MET A 24 -1.81 -9.95 -8.94
N THR A 25 -1.19 -11.12 -8.79
CA THR A 25 -1.44 -12.04 -7.66
C THR A 25 -0.17 -12.18 -6.84
N ILE A 26 -0.29 -11.99 -5.53
CA ILE A 26 0.82 -12.13 -4.58
C ILE A 26 0.57 -13.40 -3.76
N SER A 27 1.56 -14.29 -3.70
CA SER A 27 1.52 -15.49 -2.85
C SER A 27 2.44 -15.29 -1.66
N LEU A 28 1.86 -15.25 -0.46
CA LEU A 28 2.58 -15.10 0.81
C LEU A 28 2.57 -16.44 1.55
N ARG A 29 3.73 -16.86 2.05
CA ARG A 29 3.82 -18.01 2.97
C ARG A 29 3.75 -17.48 4.39
N LEU A 30 2.80 -18.00 5.16
CA LEU A 30 2.58 -17.65 6.56
C LEU A 30 2.57 -18.93 7.38
N ASN A 31 3.02 -18.86 8.63
CA ASN A 31 2.73 -19.91 9.60
C ASN A 31 1.27 -19.80 10.07
N ASP A 32 0.82 -20.77 10.86
CA ASP A 32 -0.58 -20.80 11.33
C ASP A 32 -0.92 -19.64 12.25
N ALA A 33 0.01 -19.22 13.12
CA ALA A 33 -0.19 -18.11 14.05
C ALA A 33 -0.37 -16.77 13.32
N ASP A 34 0.50 -16.46 12.35
CA ASP A 34 0.43 -15.26 11.53
C ASP A 34 -0.84 -15.27 10.67
N SER A 35 -1.20 -16.43 10.12
CA SER A 35 -2.45 -16.58 9.35
C SER A 35 -3.69 -16.25 10.18
N ILE A 36 -3.71 -16.65 11.46
CA ILE A 36 -4.80 -16.31 12.39
C ILE A 36 -4.78 -14.82 12.70
N LEU A 37 -3.60 -14.24 12.94
CA LEU A 37 -3.45 -12.83 13.27
C LEU A 37 -3.96 -11.93 12.13
N PHE A 38 -3.53 -12.19 10.89
CA PHE A 38 -3.95 -11.43 9.71
C PHE A 38 -5.46 -11.49 9.52
N LYS A 39 -6.06 -12.68 9.68
CA LYS A 39 -7.51 -12.86 9.57
C LYS A 39 -8.26 -12.07 10.64
N LYS A 40 -7.87 -12.22 11.92
CA LYS A 40 -8.53 -11.52 13.03
C LYS A 40 -8.40 -10.01 12.91
N TYR A 41 -7.24 -9.50 12.48
CA TYR A 41 -7.06 -8.08 12.25
C TYR A 41 -7.96 -7.57 11.14
N ALA A 42 -8.00 -8.27 10.01
CA ALA A 42 -8.83 -7.90 8.87
C ALA A 42 -10.33 -7.93 9.24
N GLU A 43 -10.78 -8.96 9.96
CA GLU A 43 -12.14 -9.10 10.50
C GLU A 43 -12.50 -7.96 11.45
N MET A 44 -11.62 -7.65 12.41
CA MET A 44 -11.83 -6.58 13.40
C MET A 44 -11.97 -5.21 12.73
N ASN A 45 -11.27 -4.98 11.62
CA ASN A 45 -11.30 -3.73 10.87
C ASN A 45 -12.31 -3.75 9.70
N GLY A 46 -13.04 -4.84 9.49
CA GLY A 46 -14.01 -4.96 8.40
C GLY A 46 -13.40 -4.91 6.99
N ILE A 47 -12.13 -5.26 6.84
CA ILE A 47 -11.39 -5.24 5.57
C ILE A 47 -11.02 -6.66 5.12
N THR A 48 -10.63 -6.81 3.85
CA THR A 48 -10.10 -8.08 3.34
C THR A 48 -8.60 -8.20 3.63
N ILE A 49 -8.06 -9.42 3.68
CA ILE A 49 -6.61 -9.64 3.81
C ILE A 49 -5.85 -8.96 2.67
N SER A 50 -6.38 -9.01 1.44
CA SER A 50 -5.75 -8.34 0.31
C SER A 50 -5.74 -6.82 0.46
N GLU A 51 -6.78 -6.24 1.08
CA GLU A 51 -6.82 -4.82 1.38
C GLU A 51 -5.80 -4.44 2.44
N LEU A 52 -5.73 -5.22 3.53
CA LEU A 52 -4.71 -5.07 4.57
C LEU A 52 -3.30 -5.04 3.97
N VAL A 53 -2.96 -6.04 3.15
CA VAL A 53 -1.62 -6.12 2.53
C VAL A 53 -1.38 -4.95 1.58
N ARG A 54 -2.38 -4.56 0.76
CA ARG A 54 -2.25 -3.42 -0.14
C ARG A 54 -1.95 -2.12 0.63
N GLN A 55 -2.76 -1.83 1.65
CA GLN A 55 -2.61 -0.62 2.46
C GLN A 55 -1.26 -0.58 3.14
N SER A 56 -0.86 -1.65 3.84
CA SER A 56 0.42 -1.70 4.54
C SER A 56 1.64 -1.54 3.62
N VAL A 57 1.56 -2.05 2.38
CA VAL A 57 2.64 -1.87 1.40
C VAL A 57 2.66 -0.44 0.86
N LEU A 58 1.50 0.13 0.53
CA LEU A 58 1.40 1.51 0.04
C LEU A 58 1.89 2.52 1.09
N GLU A 59 1.45 2.38 2.34
CA GLU A 59 1.90 3.23 3.45
C GLU A 59 3.43 3.22 3.57
N ARG A 60 4.06 2.04 3.46
CA ARG A 60 5.53 1.95 3.49
C ARG A 60 6.20 2.67 2.33
N ILE A 61 5.63 2.54 1.13
CA ILE A 61 6.17 3.22 -0.07
C ILE A 61 6.03 4.74 0.09
N GLU A 62 4.90 5.20 0.60
CA GLU A 62 4.63 6.62 0.87
C GLU A 62 5.62 7.17 1.91
N ASP A 63 5.81 6.48 3.05
CA ASP A 63 6.78 6.88 4.07
C ASP A 63 8.19 7.07 3.49
N GLU A 64 8.65 6.12 2.66
CA GLU A 64 9.97 6.18 2.02
C GLU A 64 10.07 7.29 0.97
N TYR A 65 8.99 7.54 0.23
CA TYR A 65 8.95 8.58 -0.79
C TYR A 65 8.89 9.97 -0.16
N ASP A 66 8.04 10.16 0.85
CA ASP A 66 7.86 11.40 1.58
C ASP A 66 9.15 11.83 2.28
N LEU A 67 9.89 10.89 2.87
CA LEU A 67 11.20 11.17 3.45
C LEU A 67 12.18 11.73 2.40
N LYS A 68 12.26 11.10 1.23
CA LYS A 68 13.13 11.58 0.14
C LYS A 68 12.70 12.94 -0.39
N ALA A 69 11.39 13.16 -0.51
CA ALA A 69 10.84 14.45 -0.94
C ALA A 69 11.19 15.56 0.06
N TYR A 70 11.06 15.27 1.37
CA TYR A 70 11.45 16.16 2.45
C TYR A 70 12.95 16.49 2.40
N GLU A 71 13.82 15.48 2.32
CA GLU A 71 15.27 15.68 2.27
C GLU A 71 15.68 16.59 1.10
N LYS A 72 15.09 16.35 -0.08
CA LYS A 72 15.30 17.17 -1.27
C LYS A 72 14.85 18.62 -1.06
N ALA A 73 13.63 18.81 -0.57
CA ALA A 73 13.08 20.15 -0.29
C ALA A 73 13.94 20.89 0.74
N MET A 74 14.38 20.20 1.79
CA MET A 74 15.18 20.78 2.85
C MET A 74 16.60 21.11 2.40
N SER A 75 17.20 20.30 1.53
CA SER A 75 18.48 20.63 0.91
C SER A 75 18.37 21.86 0.01
N ALA A 76 17.29 21.99 -0.77
CA ALA A 76 17.04 23.16 -1.61
C ALA A 76 16.84 24.43 -0.79
N TYR A 77 16.05 24.35 0.29
CA TYR A 77 15.87 25.45 1.24
C TYR A 77 17.17 25.84 1.93
N LYS A 78 17.98 24.87 2.40
CA LYS A 78 19.28 25.19 3.02
C LYS A 78 20.25 25.87 2.04
N ALA A 79 20.18 25.54 0.75
CA ALA A 79 20.98 26.19 -0.29
C ALA A 79 20.49 27.62 -0.59
N ASN A 80 19.19 27.89 -0.46
CA ASN A 80 18.60 29.22 -0.62
C ASN A 80 17.44 29.42 0.38
N PRO A 81 17.71 29.90 1.60
CA PRO A 81 16.73 29.95 2.69
C PRO A 81 15.81 31.17 2.58
N ALA A 82 15.18 31.33 1.42
CA ALA A 82 14.18 32.37 1.20
C ALA A 82 12.88 32.01 1.93
N THR A 83 12.31 32.98 2.62
CA THR A 83 11.02 32.87 3.30
C THR A 83 10.16 34.06 2.93
N TYR A 84 8.88 33.84 2.75
CA TYR A 84 7.90 34.85 2.38
C TYR A 84 6.84 34.94 3.46
N SER A 85 6.38 36.15 3.76
CA SER A 85 5.11 36.34 4.46
C SER A 85 3.94 35.86 3.59
N LEU A 86 2.77 35.67 4.20
CA LEU A 86 1.58 35.26 3.47
C LEU A 86 1.23 36.24 2.34
N ASP A 87 1.26 37.55 2.61
CA ASP A 87 0.98 38.61 1.62
C ASP A 87 1.97 38.58 0.44
N GLU A 88 3.25 38.32 0.71
CA GLU A 88 4.27 38.20 -0.33
C GLU A 88 4.04 36.98 -1.21
N ALA A 89 3.72 35.83 -0.60
CA ALA A 89 3.43 34.59 -1.32
C ALA A 89 2.15 34.70 -2.17
N GLU A 90 1.09 35.30 -1.64
CA GLU A 90 -0.16 35.52 -2.38
C GLU A 90 0.04 36.43 -3.60
N ARG A 91 0.86 37.49 -3.44
CA ARG A 91 1.23 38.37 -4.56
C ARG A 91 2.07 37.64 -5.61
N GLU A 92 3.04 36.81 -5.21
CA GLU A 92 3.86 36.04 -6.16
C GLU A 92 3.06 34.97 -6.91
N LEU A 93 2.04 34.38 -6.27
CA LEU A 93 1.18 33.34 -6.86
C LEU A 93 -0.03 33.90 -7.63
N GLY A 94 -0.25 35.22 -7.63
CA GLY A 94 -1.37 35.86 -8.32
C GLY A 94 -2.72 35.59 -7.66
N LEU A 95 -2.74 35.42 -6.34
CA LEU A 95 -3.93 35.18 -5.55
C LEU A 95 -4.55 36.49 -5.00
N GLN A 96 -3.96 37.64 -5.33
CA GLN A 96 -4.43 39.01 -5.04
C GLN A 96 -4.28 39.93 -6.26
#